data_AF-A0A7V7Z9V8-F1
#
_entry.id   AF-A0A7V7Z9V8-F1
#
_cell.length_a   1.000
_cell.length_b   1.000
_cell.length_c   1.000
_cell.angle_alpha   90.00
_cell.angle_beta   90.00
_cell.angle_gamma   90.00
#
_symmetry.space_group_name_H-M   'P 1'
#
loop_
_entity.id
_entity.type
_entity.pdbx_description
1 polymer ?
#
loop_
_entity_poly.entity_id
_entity_poly.type
_entity_poly.pdbx_seq_one_letter_code
_entity_poly.pdbx_strand_id
1 'polypeptide(L)'
;MLTLKYVWSGIAVVAACLLATDSLAILQLIYRDFAGKYLLYGGYQDDMVAPVTGDNKIAFEIRDRSAKELFDMLGPDLKDACPSQSLRLRQRDMLLCTYNKQNGYRCHFGFDLSTGLSIGGLAKPFLCN
;
A
#
# COMPACT_ATOMS: atom_id res chain seq x y z
N MET A 1 59.05 -35.54 4.52
CA MET A 1 57.67 -35.65 5.04
C MET A 1 57.17 -34.34 5.69
N LEU A 2 57.40 -33.17 5.08
CA LEU A 2 56.96 -31.87 5.67
C LEU A 2 56.21 -30.93 4.71
N THR A 3 55.99 -31.32 3.46
CA THR A 3 55.33 -30.47 2.46
C THR A 3 53.83 -30.74 2.28
N LEU A 4 53.30 -31.85 2.80
CA LEU A 4 51.89 -32.25 2.58
C LEU A 4 50.90 -31.63 3.60
N LYS A 5 51.38 -31.17 4.77
CA LYS A 5 50.51 -30.58 5.82
C LYS A 5 50.04 -29.16 5.50
N TYR A 6 50.81 -28.40 4.70
CA TYR A 6 50.48 -27.00 4.37
C TYR A 6 49.46 -26.86 3.24
N VAL A 7 49.39 -27.83 2.33
CA VAL A 7 48.44 -27.81 1.20
C VAL A 7 47.00 -27.98 1.68
N TRP A 8 46.76 -28.83 2.69
CA TRP A 8 45.42 -29.01 3.27
C TRP A 8 44.97 -27.80 4.10
N SER A 9 45.90 -27.07 4.72
CA SER A 9 45.57 -25.88 5.51
C SER A 9 45.22 -24.67 4.63
N GLY A 10 45.80 -24.57 3.43
CA GLY A 10 45.50 -23.49 2.48
C GLY A 10 44.14 -23.61 1.78
N ILE A 11 43.71 -24.84 1.47
CA ILE A 11 42.43 -25.08 0.77
C ILE A 11 41.22 -24.75 1.66
N ALA A 12 41.31 -25.04 2.97
CA ALA A 12 40.22 -24.77 3.90
C ALA A 12 39.93 -23.27 4.09
N VAL A 13 40.96 -22.42 4.06
CA VAL A 13 40.81 -20.96 4.24
C VAL A 13 40.18 -20.31 3.01
N VAL A 14 40.51 -20.75 1.80
CA VAL A 14 39.91 -20.22 0.55
C VAL A 14 38.44 -20.64 0.42
N ALA A 15 38.08 -21.85 0.86
CA ALA A 15 36.69 -22.32 0.86
C ALA A 15 35.79 -21.53 1.83
N ALA A 16 36.33 -21.07 2.97
CA ALA A 16 35.57 -20.28 3.94
C ALA A 16 35.25 -18.85 3.47
N CYS A 17 36.13 -18.22 2.69
CA CYS A 17 35.89 -16.86 2.17
C CYS A 17 34.83 -16.79 1.05
N LEU A 18 34.53 -17.89 0.36
CA LEU A 18 33.54 -17.94 -0.73
C LEU A 18 32.10 -18.08 -0.25
N LEU A 19 31.86 -18.33 1.06
CA LEU A 19 30.53 -18.59 1.61
C LEU A 19 29.95 -17.41 2.41
N ALA A 20 30.70 -16.33 2.60
CA ALA A 20 30.25 -15.14 3.33
C ALA A 20 29.98 -13.97 2.37
N THR A 21 29.13 -14.18 1.36
CA THR A 21 28.38 -13.08 0.78
C THR A 21 27.09 -12.93 1.59
N ASP A 22 27.22 -12.34 2.77
CA ASP A 22 26.08 -11.76 3.45
C ASP A 22 25.51 -10.69 2.51
N SER A 23 24.49 -11.09 1.74
CA SER A 23 23.68 -10.16 0.99
C SER A 23 22.90 -9.39 2.05
N LEU A 24 23.49 -8.30 2.54
CA LEU A 24 22.72 -7.22 3.12
C LEU A 24 21.70 -6.85 2.05
N ALA A 25 20.46 -7.33 2.22
CA ALA A 25 19.33 -6.87 1.47
C ALA A 25 19.22 -5.37 1.77
N ILE A 26 19.85 -4.56 0.91
CA ILE A 26 19.74 -3.11 0.98
C ILE A 26 18.25 -2.85 0.85
N LEU A 27 17.66 -2.24 1.88
CA LEU A 27 16.25 -1.86 1.88
C LEU A 27 16.03 -0.88 0.71
N GLN A 28 15.56 -1.40 -0.44
CA GLN A 28 15.26 -0.60 -1.61
C GLN A 28 13.87 0.03 -1.45
N LEU A 29 13.79 1.07 -0.62
CA LEU A 29 12.58 1.90 -0.56
C LEU A 29 12.45 2.68 -1.87
N ILE A 30 11.32 2.55 -2.54
CA ILE A 30 11.00 3.32 -3.74
C ILE A 30 10.08 4.45 -3.33
N TYR A 31 10.58 5.68 -3.40
CA TYR A 31 9.77 6.89 -3.25
C TYR A 31 9.27 7.34 -4.62
N ARG A 32 7.99 7.66 -4.70
CA ARG A 32 7.38 8.25 -5.89
C ARG A 32 6.53 9.43 -5.46
N ASP A 33 6.70 10.54 -6.15
CA ASP A 33 5.80 11.67 -6.01
C ASP A 33 4.43 11.30 -6.58
N PHE A 34 3.38 11.77 -5.94
CA PHE A 34 2.02 11.67 -6.45
C PHE A 34 1.26 12.94 -6.14
N ALA A 35 0.30 13.26 -7.00
CA ALA A 35 -0.71 14.28 -6.71
C ALA A 35 -1.95 13.59 -6.14
N GLY A 36 -2.48 14.15 -5.06
CA GLY A 36 -3.67 13.63 -4.39
C GLY A 36 -4.54 14.75 -3.85
N LYS A 37 -5.75 14.39 -3.46
CA LYS A 37 -6.64 15.25 -2.68
C LYS A 37 -6.82 14.66 -1.31
N TYR A 38 -7.15 15.50 -0.34
CA TYR A 38 -7.61 15.04 0.96
C TYR A 38 -8.85 15.82 1.38
N LEU A 39 -9.63 15.21 2.26
CA LEU A 39 -10.82 15.78 2.88
C LEU A 39 -10.65 15.70 4.40
N LEU A 40 -10.85 16.83 5.08
CA LEU A 40 -10.94 16.91 6.54
C LEU A 40 -12.41 16.97 6.94
N TYR A 41 -12.83 16.12 7.87
CA TYR A 41 -14.23 16.02 8.29
C TYR A 41 -14.37 15.50 9.73
N GLY A 42 -15.53 15.72 10.32
CA GLY A 42 -16.03 15.04 11.52
C GLY A 42 -17.23 14.16 11.18
N GLY A 43 -17.80 13.47 12.16
CA GLY A 43 -18.94 12.58 11.97
C GLY A 43 -18.56 11.25 11.31
N TYR A 44 -19.48 10.69 10.51
CA TYR A 44 -19.32 9.40 9.83
C TYR A 44 -19.26 9.57 8.31
N GLN A 45 -18.83 8.53 7.59
CA GLN A 45 -18.59 8.63 6.13
C GLN A 45 -19.85 8.94 5.31
N ASP A 46 -21.02 8.63 5.83
CA ASP A 46 -22.35 8.88 5.25
C ASP A 46 -23.04 10.14 5.78
N ASP A 47 -22.49 10.76 6.84
CA ASP A 47 -22.98 11.98 7.46
C ASP A 47 -21.80 12.86 7.90
N MET A 48 -21.03 13.29 6.91
CA MET A 48 -19.81 14.08 7.13
C MET A 48 -20.18 15.51 7.54
N VAL A 49 -19.57 15.97 8.63
CA VAL A 49 -19.72 17.35 9.14
C VAL A 49 -18.38 18.08 9.16
N ALA A 50 -18.42 19.37 9.49
CA ALA A 50 -17.20 20.13 9.72
C ALA A 50 -16.37 19.50 10.87
N PRO A 51 -15.04 19.41 10.72
CA PRO A 51 -14.17 18.83 11.74
C PRO A 51 -14.21 19.64 13.04
N VAL A 52 -14.23 18.96 14.19
CA VAL A 52 -14.24 19.59 15.52
C VAL A 52 -13.24 18.91 16.46
N THR A 53 -12.85 19.59 17.54
CA THR A 53 -11.93 19.01 18.53
C THR A 53 -12.46 17.68 19.09
N GLY A 54 -11.64 16.63 19.03
CA GLY A 54 -12.03 15.27 19.44
C GLY A 54 -12.76 14.46 18.37
N ASP A 55 -13.09 15.07 17.23
CA ASP A 55 -13.68 14.42 16.08
C ASP A 55 -13.13 15.04 14.77
N ASN A 56 -11.88 14.70 14.50
CA ASN A 56 -11.17 15.09 13.29
C ASN A 56 -10.72 13.84 12.54
N LYS A 57 -11.13 13.74 11.29
CA LYS A 57 -10.78 12.65 10.38
C LYS A 57 -10.21 13.22 9.10
N ILE A 58 -9.29 12.48 8.48
CA ILE A 58 -8.74 12.79 7.17
C ILE A 58 -8.97 11.61 6.24
N ALA A 59 -9.47 11.88 5.03
CA ALA A 59 -9.55 10.91 3.96
C ALA A 59 -8.72 11.38 2.77
N PHE A 60 -7.90 10.51 2.21
CA PHE A 60 -7.10 10.74 1.03
C PHE A 60 -7.75 10.12 -0.21
N GLU A 61 -7.63 10.81 -1.33
CA GLU A 61 -7.91 10.28 -2.65
C GLU A 61 -6.62 10.36 -3.49
N ILE A 62 -6.15 9.19 -3.92
CA ILE A 62 -5.06 9.03 -4.88
C ILE A 62 -5.67 8.70 -6.24
N ARG A 63 -5.12 9.26 -7.32
CA ARG A 63 -5.59 9.07 -8.70
C ARG A 63 -4.50 8.55 -9.62
N ASP A 64 -4.92 8.22 -10.83
CA ASP A 64 -4.07 7.99 -12.00
C ASP A 64 -3.03 6.89 -11.78
N ARG A 65 -1.77 7.16 -12.12
CA ARG A 65 -0.68 6.17 -12.08
C ARG A 65 -0.50 5.55 -10.70
N SER A 66 -0.46 6.37 -9.65
CA SER A 66 -0.24 5.87 -8.29
C SER A 66 -1.43 5.06 -7.79
N ALA A 67 -2.66 5.44 -8.15
CA ALA A 67 -3.84 4.64 -7.85
C ALA A 67 -3.85 3.31 -8.61
N LYS A 68 -3.40 3.30 -9.87
CA LYS A 68 -3.26 2.07 -10.64
C LYS A 68 -2.26 1.11 -10.01
N GLU A 69 -1.08 1.61 -9.62
CA GLU A 69 -0.05 0.81 -8.96
C GLU A 69 -0.60 0.17 -7.67
N LEU A 70 -1.29 0.93 -6.82
CA LEU A 70 -1.96 0.40 -5.63
C LEU A 70 -3.06 -0.62 -5.98
N PHE A 71 -3.94 -0.30 -6.93
CA PHE A 71 -5.03 -1.18 -7.36
C PHE A 71 -4.50 -2.54 -7.84
N ASP A 72 -3.40 -2.55 -8.59
CA ASP A 72 -2.78 -3.78 -9.09
C ASP A 72 -2.19 -4.62 -7.94
N MET A 73 -1.68 -3.98 -6.88
CA MET A 73 -1.11 -4.65 -5.70
C MET A 73 -2.15 -5.23 -4.72
N LEU A 74 -3.39 -4.73 -4.71
CA LEU A 74 -4.40 -5.16 -3.71
C LEU A 74 -4.91 -6.61 -3.90
N GLY A 75 -4.73 -7.20 -5.08
CA GLY A 75 -5.18 -8.55 -5.40
C GLY A 75 -6.44 -8.56 -6.27
N PRO A 76 -7.31 -9.58 -6.18
CA PRO A 76 -8.44 -9.73 -7.09
C PRO A 76 -9.56 -8.72 -6.83
N ASP A 77 -10.41 -8.54 -7.84
CA ASP A 77 -11.61 -7.72 -7.75
C ASP A 77 -12.59 -8.33 -6.74
N LEU A 78 -13.25 -7.48 -5.95
CA LEU A 78 -14.32 -7.88 -5.03
C LEU A 78 -15.56 -8.23 -5.86
N LYS A 79 -16.06 -9.46 -5.69
CA LYS A 79 -17.28 -9.92 -6.35
C LYS A 79 -18.50 -9.17 -5.81
N ASP A 80 -19.43 -8.86 -6.70
CA ASP A 80 -20.74 -8.26 -6.39
C ASP A 80 -20.64 -6.98 -5.54
N ALA A 81 -19.55 -6.23 -5.71
CA ALA A 81 -19.27 -5.07 -4.88
C ALA A 81 -20.17 -3.87 -5.18
N CYS A 82 -20.45 -3.64 -6.47
CA CYS A 82 -21.31 -2.58 -6.95
C CYS A 82 -22.29 -3.17 -7.98
N PRO A 83 -23.50 -2.59 -8.13
CA PRO A 83 -24.50 -3.07 -9.10
C PRO A 83 -24.03 -2.99 -10.56
N SER A 84 -23.15 -2.03 -10.87
CA SER A 84 -22.57 -1.86 -12.19
C SER A 84 -21.42 -2.85 -12.42
N GLN A 85 -21.59 -3.76 -13.39
CA GLN A 85 -20.57 -4.73 -13.78
C GLN A 85 -19.32 -4.09 -14.41
N SER A 86 -19.37 -2.82 -14.81
CA SER A 86 -18.22 -2.13 -15.41
C SER A 86 -17.27 -1.52 -14.38
N LEU A 87 -17.68 -1.43 -13.11
CA LEU A 87 -16.88 -0.89 -12.04
C LEU A 87 -16.09 -2.02 -11.38
N ARG A 88 -14.77 -1.92 -11.46
CA ARG A 88 -13.87 -2.84 -10.77
C ARG A 88 -13.55 -2.24 -9.41
N LEU A 89 -13.72 -3.02 -8.35
CA LEU A 89 -13.43 -2.61 -6.99
C LEU A 89 -12.48 -3.61 -6.35
N ARG A 90 -11.42 -3.12 -5.71
CA ARG A 90 -10.47 -3.92 -4.94
C ARG A 90 -10.32 -3.29 -3.57
N GLN A 91 -10.21 -4.13 -2.56
CA GLN A 91 -10.11 -3.65 -1.18
C GLN A 91 -9.16 -4.54 -0.40
N ARG A 92 -8.36 -3.91 0.47
CA ARG A 92 -7.62 -4.56 1.54
C ARG A 92 -7.80 -3.73 2.79
N ASP A 93 -8.53 -4.28 3.75
CA ASP A 93 -8.86 -3.57 4.98
C ASP A 93 -9.49 -2.20 4.68
N MET A 94 -8.89 -1.09 5.15
CA MET A 94 -9.38 0.27 4.97
C MET A 94 -8.93 0.94 3.65
N LEU A 95 -8.06 0.29 2.87
CA LEU A 95 -7.65 0.76 1.54
C LEU A 95 -8.57 0.19 0.48
N LEU A 96 -9.29 1.06 -0.20
CA LEU A 96 -10.23 0.71 -1.27
C LEU A 96 -9.82 1.41 -2.55
N CYS A 97 -9.69 0.65 -3.64
CA CYS A 97 -9.42 1.19 -4.96
C CYS A 97 -10.50 0.79 -5.97
N THR A 98 -10.84 1.71 -6.87
CA THR A 98 -11.80 1.51 -7.94
C THR A 98 -11.20 1.80 -9.30
N TYR A 99 -11.78 1.20 -10.34
CA TYR A 99 -11.51 1.52 -11.72
C TYR A 99 -12.78 1.43 -12.56
N ASN A 100 -13.05 2.48 -13.33
CA ASN A 100 -13.96 2.42 -14.47
C ASN A 100 -13.39 3.28 -15.62
N LYS A 101 -13.99 3.19 -16.82
CA LYS A 101 -13.49 3.89 -18.01
C LYS A 101 -13.65 5.41 -17.92
N GLN A 102 -14.64 5.89 -17.17
CA GLN A 102 -14.99 7.31 -17.07
C GLN A 102 -14.07 8.07 -16.10
N ASN A 103 -13.79 7.46 -14.95
CA ASN A 103 -13.15 8.09 -13.80
C ASN A 103 -11.70 7.64 -13.58
N GLY A 104 -11.25 6.62 -14.31
CA GLY A 104 -9.91 6.05 -14.18
C GLY A 104 -9.70 5.29 -12.88
N TYR A 105 -8.44 5.12 -12.49
CA TYR A 105 -8.05 4.49 -11.23
C TYR A 105 -8.13 5.50 -10.08
N ARG A 106 -8.74 5.08 -8.98
CA ARG A 106 -8.85 5.87 -7.74
C ARG A 106 -8.65 4.99 -6.53
N CYS A 107 -7.99 5.50 -5.52
CA CYS A 107 -7.81 4.82 -4.24
C CYS A 107 -8.14 5.76 -3.08
N HIS A 108 -8.81 5.21 -2.08
CA HIS A 108 -9.33 5.92 -0.92
C HIS A 108 -8.91 5.20 0.36
N PHE A 109 -8.39 5.96 1.32
CA PHE A 109 -8.07 5.53 2.68
C PHE A 109 -8.05 6.77 3.58
N GLY A 110 -8.09 6.58 4.89
CA GLY A 110 -8.10 7.70 5.82
C GLY A 110 -7.66 7.32 7.22
N PHE A 111 -7.62 8.31 8.10
CA PHE A 111 -7.31 8.13 9.51
C PHE A 111 -8.25 8.96 10.36
N ASP A 112 -8.66 8.39 11.49
CA ASP A 112 -9.18 9.17 12.60
C ASP A 112 -7.99 9.81 13.32
N LEU A 113 -7.90 11.15 13.28
CA LEU A 113 -6.77 11.89 13.82
C LEU A 113 -6.77 11.96 15.35
N SER A 114 -7.89 11.62 16.00
CA SER A 114 -8.01 11.62 17.45
C SER A 114 -7.48 10.31 18.05
N THR A 115 -7.58 9.21 17.30
CA THR A 115 -7.15 7.88 17.74
C THR A 115 -5.90 7.36 17.01
N GLY A 116 -5.60 7.91 15.83
CA GLY A 116 -4.57 7.41 14.91
C GLY A 116 -4.97 6.14 14.15
N LEU A 117 -6.19 5.64 14.34
CA LEU A 117 -6.66 4.43 13.68
C LEU A 117 -6.97 4.68 12.20
N SER A 118 -6.61 3.70 11.38
CA SER A 118 -7.00 3.67 9.97
C SER A 118 -8.52 3.58 9.87
N ILE A 119 -9.08 4.39 8.99
CA ILE A 119 -10.50 4.37 8.63
C ILE A 119 -10.61 4.29 7.10
N GLY A 120 -11.73 3.80 6.59
CA GLY A 120 -11.98 3.87 5.15
C GLY A 120 -11.93 5.34 4.68
N GLY A 121 -11.44 5.58 3.46
CA GLY A 121 -11.41 6.94 2.92
C GLY A 121 -12.81 7.47 2.63
N LEU A 122 -13.62 6.69 1.90
CA LEU A 122 -15.02 6.97 1.61
C LEU A 122 -15.83 5.68 1.76
N ALA A 123 -17.09 5.79 2.17
CA ALA A 123 -17.95 4.61 2.26
C ALA A 123 -18.23 4.04 0.86
N LYS A 124 -18.27 2.70 0.78
CA LYS A 124 -18.49 1.93 -0.46
C LYS A 124 -19.66 2.45 -1.34
N PRO A 125 -20.82 2.89 -0.80
CA PRO A 125 -21.90 3.44 -1.62
C PRO A 125 -21.52 4.69 -2.43
N PHE A 126 -20.68 5.58 -1.89
CA PHE A 126 -20.23 6.79 -2.61
C PHE A 126 -19.31 6.48 -3.78
N LEU A 127 -18.66 5.30 -3.76
CA LEU A 127 -17.71 4.87 -4.78
C LEU A 127 -18.34 4.04 -5.91
N CYS A 128 -19.60 3.61 -5.72
CA CYS A 128 -20.33 2.84 -6.72
C CYS A 128 -21.11 3.69 -7.75
N ASN A 129 -20.94 5.03 -7.72
CA ASN A 129 -21.57 5.99 -8.65
C ASN A 129 -20.63 6.44 -9.77
#